data_AF-A0A0F8B2X6-F1
#
_entry.id   AF-A0A0F8B2X6-F1
#
_cell.length_a   1.000
_cell.length_b   1.000
_cell.length_c   1.000
_cell.angle_alpha   90.00
_cell.angle_beta   90.00
_cell.angle_gamma   90.00
#
_symmetry.space_group_name_H-M   'P 1'
#
loop_
_entity.id
_entity.type
_entity.pdbx_description
1 polymer ?
#
loop_
_entity_poly.entity_id
_entity_poly.type
_entity_poly.pdbx_seq_one_letter_code
_entity_poly.pdbx_strand_id
1 'polypeptide(L)'
;MIYENSLRDEKAHRMNLNLHQIFQALCYEHDIDFNEMGWIRMDIHDDFFASVVRDYRKANGLDPKQEIRVTLGDENWDTFANEYYSVEAAKMVPDAVMDKIIIRRQERRSSGTSYPAVVAEVIRFSFKTLPDEESNFSGPSSESDVEPEAEGSPGTDTNLERV
;
A
#
# COMPACT_ATOMS: atom_id res chain seq x y z
N MET A 1 -17.05 -4.76 4.73
CA MET A 1 -16.85 -5.57 3.51
C MET A 1 -18.01 -5.32 2.57
N ILE A 2 -17.77 -4.74 1.40
CA ILE A 2 -18.81 -4.48 0.39
C ILE A 2 -18.91 -5.74 -0.49
N TYR A 3 -20.04 -6.44 -0.43
CA TYR A 3 -20.22 -7.75 -1.09
C TYR A 3 -20.85 -7.65 -2.49
N GLU A 4 -21.46 -6.52 -2.81
CA GLU A 4 -22.20 -6.28 -4.06
C GLU A 4 -21.81 -4.88 -4.55
N ASN A 5 -20.73 -4.82 -5.32
CA ASN A 5 -20.27 -3.58 -5.92
C ASN A 5 -20.66 -3.55 -7.40
N SER A 6 -21.78 -2.92 -7.71
CA SER A 6 -22.25 -2.68 -9.08
C SER A 6 -21.81 -1.32 -9.64
N LEU A 7 -20.83 -0.63 -9.02
CA LEU A 7 -20.32 0.65 -9.50
C LEU A 7 -19.79 0.57 -10.94
N ARG A 8 -19.33 -0.61 -11.38
CA ARG A 8 -18.90 -0.84 -12.77
C ARG A 8 -20.05 -0.83 -13.78
N ASP A 9 -21.26 -1.16 -13.32
CA ASP A 9 -22.47 -1.21 -14.15
C ASP A 9 -23.25 0.12 -14.11
N GLU A 10 -22.84 1.06 -13.24
CA GLU A 10 -23.43 2.39 -13.19
C GLU A 10 -23.11 3.17 -14.46
N LYS A 11 -24.13 3.84 -15.01
CA LYS A 11 -23.92 4.77 -16.12
C LYS A 11 -22.97 5.86 -15.65
N ALA A 12 -21.90 6.06 -16.41
CA ALA A 12 -20.93 7.10 -16.14
C ALA A 12 -21.64 8.46 -15.98
N HIS A 13 -21.52 9.05 -14.81
CA HIS A 13 -22.01 10.38 -14.52
C HIS A 13 -20.93 11.13 -13.73
N ARG A 14 -20.82 12.43 -13.96
CA ARG A 14 -19.77 13.29 -13.37
C ARG A 14 -19.74 13.33 -11.83
N MET A 15 -20.81 12.83 -11.20
CA MET A 15 -20.94 12.76 -9.74
C MET A 15 -20.75 11.34 -9.20
N ASN A 16 -20.47 10.35 -10.05
CA ASN A 16 -20.20 8.99 -9.57
C ASN A 16 -18.85 8.99 -8.87
N LEU A 17 -18.84 8.53 -7.64
CA LEU A 17 -17.60 8.33 -6.92
C LEU A 17 -16.93 7.06 -7.46
N ASN A 18 -15.64 7.16 -7.71
CA ASN A 18 -14.83 5.99 -8.01
C ASN A 18 -14.74 5.10 -6.77
N LEU A 19 -14.44 3.82 -7.00
CA LEU A 19 -14.37 2.83 -5.93
C LEU A 19 -13.40 3.22 -4.80
N HIS A 20 -12.21 3.74 -5.13
CA HIS A 20 -11.27 4.23 -4.11
C HIS A 20 -11.82 5.42 -3.30
N GLN A 21 -12.60 6.31 -3.91
CA GLN A 21 -13.21 7.46 -3.22
C GLN A 21 -14.29 6.99 -2.25
N ILE A 22 -15.11 6.02 -2.65
CA ILE A 22 -16.10 5.41 -1.75
C ILE A 22 -15.41 4.71 -0.60
N PHE A 23 -14.35 3.95 -0.88
CA PHE A 23 -13.55 3.29 0.14
C PHE A 23 -12.94 4.27 1.15
N GLN A 24 -12.29 5.33 0.68
CA GLN A 24 -11.67 6.35 1.54
C GLN A 24 -12.72 7.12 2.35
N ALA A 25 -13.86 7.47 1.75
CA ALA A 25 -14.97 8.12 2.46
C ALA A 25 -15.52 7.23 3.59
N LEU A 26 -15.65 5.92 3.35
CA LEU A 26 -16.08 4.97 4.39
C LEU A 26 -15.03 4.82 5.50
N CYS A 27 -13.73 4.79 5.16
CA CYS A 27 -12.68 4.74 6.17
C CYS A 27 -12.71 6.00 7.05
N TYR A 28 -12.87 7.17 6.43
CA TYR A 28 -13.02 8.44 7.14
C TYR A 28 -14.26 8.46 8.06
N GLU A 29 -15.41 7.98 7.60
CA GLU A 29 -16.63 7.89 8.42
C GLU A 29 -16.45 7.00 9.66
N HIS A 30 -15.61 5.97 9.57
CA HIS A 30 -15.35 5.02 10.63
C HIS A 30 -14.09 5.30 11.46
N ASP A 31 -13.42 6.44 11.25
CA ASP A 31 -12.15 6.80 11.90
C ASP A 31 -11.06 5.72 11.72
N ILE A 32 -10.98 5.17 10.51
CA ILE A 32 -9.97 4.19 10.10
C ILE A 32 -8.99 4.89 9.17
N ASP A 33 -7.69 4.82 9.49
CA ASP A 33 -6.66 5.21 8.54
C ASP A 33 -6.58 4.16 7.42
N PHE A 34 -6.94 4.57 6.21
CA PHE A 34 -6.88 3.69 5.05
C PHE A 34 -5.44 3.30 4.69
N ASN A 35 -4.42 4.07 5.07
CA ASN A 35 -3.01 3.75 4.83
C ASN A 35 -2.48 2.63 5.73
N GLU A 36 -3.14 2.36 6.87
CA GLU A 36 -2.83 1.22 7.74
C GLU A 36 -3.50 -0.08 7.27
N MET A 37 -4.26 -0.05 6.16
CA MET A 37 -4.99 -1.19 5.65
C MET A 37 -4.05 -2.25 5.07
N GLY A 38 -3.80 -3.32 5.83
CA GLY A 38 -2.93 -4.42 5.36
C GLY A 38 -3.49 -5.25 4.21
N TRP A 39 -4.80 -5.21 3.94
CA TRP A 39 -5.43 -6.01 2.89
C TRP A 39 -6.61 -5.31 2.20
N ILE A 40 -6.56 -5.26 0.87
CA ILE A 40 -7.73 -4.96 0.03
C ILE A 40 -8.26 -6.25 -0.58
N ARG A 41 -9.59 -6.41 -0.57
CA ARG A 41 -10.28 -7.55 -1.14
C ARG A 41 -11.28 -7.10 -2.18
N MET A 42 -11.24 -7.72 -3.36
CA MET A 42 -12.19 -7.48 -4.44
C MET A 42 -12.67 -8.78 -5.07
N ASP A 43 -13.85 -8.72 -5.66
CA ASP A 43 -14.39 -9.82 -6.45
C ASP A 43 -13.95 -9.70 -7.90
N ILE A 44 -13.60 -10.84 -8.50
CA ILE A 44 -13.27 -10.92 -9.92
C ILE A 44 -14.59 -11.08 -10.69
N HIS A 45 -14.90 -10.08 -11.50
CA HIS A 45 -16.08 -10.02 -12.36
C HIS A 45 -15.70 -9.91 -13.84
N ASP A 46 -14.42 -9.67 -14.13
CA ASP A 46 -13.91 -9.58 -15.49
C ASP A 46 -13.68 -11.00 -16.05
N ASP A 47 -14.41 -11.35 -17.12
CA ASP A 47 -14.35 -12.67 -17.74
C ASP A 47 -12.95 -13.00 -18.28
N PHE A 48 -12.22 -11.99 -18.78
CA PHE A 48 -10.87 -12.17 -19.28
C PHE A 48 -9.92 -12.55 -18.14
N PHE A 49 -9.90 -11.79 -17.05
CA PHE A 49 -9.06 -12.08 -15.88
C PHE A 49 -9.48 -13.39 -15.19
N ALA A 50 -10.77 -13.70 -15.13
CA ALA A 50 -11.26 -14.99 -14.67
C ALA A 50 -10.71 -16.15 -15.53
N SER A 51 -10.58 -15.96 -16.84
CA SER A 51 -9.95 -16.95 -17.73
C SER A 51 -8.46 -17.13 -17.45
N VAL A 52 -7.71 -16.04 -17.21
CA VAL A 52 -6.29 -16.08 -16.82
C VAL A 52 -6.10 -16.89 -15.54
N VAL A 53 -6.92 -16.65 -14.52
CA VAL A 53 -6.90 -17.41 -13.26
C VAL A 53 -7.14 -18.90 -13.52
N ARG A 54 -8.14 -19.26 -14.34
CA ARG A 54 -8.45 -20.65 -14.67
C ARG A 54 -7.30 -21.33 -15.40
N ASP A 55 -6.70 -20.66 -16.37
CA ASP A 55 -5.62 -21.21 -17.19
C ASP A 55 -4.35 -21.40 -16.35
N TYR A 56 -4.05 -20.44 -15.47
CA TYR A 56 -2.97 -20.59 -14.49
C TYR A 56 -3.16 -21.80 -13.58
N ARG A 57 -4.37 -21.99 -13.03
CA ARG A 57 -4.67 -23.17 -12.20
C ARG A 57 -4.42 -24.47 -12.96
N LYS A 58 -4.89 -24.54 -14.21
CA LYS A 58 -4.73 -25.72 -15.06
C LYS A 58 -3.26 -26.00 -15.35
N ALA A 59 -2.48 -24.98 -15.71
CA ALA A 59 -1.05 -25.10 -16.01
C ALA A 59 -0.25 -25.58 -14.79
N ASN A 60 -0.65 -25.18 -13.58
CA ASN A 60 0.02 -25.52 -12.32
C ASN A 60 -0.60 -26.71 -11.57
N GLY A 61 -1.59 -27.41 -12.16
CA GLY A 61 -2.25 -28.55 -11.52
C GLY A 61 -3.00 -28.19 -10.23
N LEU A 62 -3.43 -26.94 -10.08
CA LEU A 62 -4.10 -26.45 -8.88
C LEU A 62 -5.59 -26.84 -8.88
N ASP A 63 -6.05 -27.41 -7.77
CA ASP A 63 -7.47 -27.63 -7.52
C ASP A 63 -8.23 -26.28 -7.48
N PRO A 64 -9.51 -26.22 -7.92
CA PRO A 64 -10.30 -25.00 -7.86
C PRO A 64 -10.43 -24.36 -6.48
N LYS A 65 -10.22 -25.11 -5.39
CA LYS A 65 -10.26 -24.61 -4.00
C LYS A 65 -8.89 -24.18 -3.47
N GLN A 66 -7.79 -24.53 -4.15
CA GLN A 66 -6.46 -24.09 -3.74
C GLN A 66 -6.28 -22.60 -3.95
N GLU A 67 -5.42 -21.97 -3.16
CA GLU A 67 -5.11 -20.54 -3.32
C GLU A 67 -3.97 -20.38 -4.32
N ILE A 68 -4.10 -19.41 -5.22
CA ILE A 68 -2.96 -18.86 -5.95
C ILE A 68 -2.34 -17.81 -5.03
N ARG A 69 -1.04 -17.90 -4.80
CA ARG A 69 -0.28 -16.94 -4.00
C ARG A 69 0.92 -16.48 -4.81
N VAL A 70 1.06 -15.17 -4.95
CA VAL A 70 2.14 -14.55 -5.71
C VAL A 70 2.68 -13.41 -4.89
N THR A 71 3.99 -13.37 -4.72
CA THR A 71 4.72 -12.36 -3.96
C THR A 71 5.52 -11.47 -4.89
N LEU A 72 5.83 -10.26 -4.45
CA LEU A 72 6.63 -9.33 -5.25
C LEU A 72 7.97 -9.98 -5.60
N GLY A 73 8.28 -10.06 -6.90
CA GLY A 73 9.47 -10.75 -7.43
C GLY A 73 9.24 -12.18 -7.93
N ASP A 74 8.05 -12.77 -7.71
CA ASP A 74 7.67 -14.01 -8.38
C ASP A 74 7.54 -13.82 -9.90
N GLU A 75 7.90 -14.83 -10.69
CA GLU A 75 7.81 -14.80 -12.16
C GLU A 75 6.38 -14.54 -12.68
N ASN A 76 5.38 -14.87 -11.85
CA ASN A 76 3.96 -14.72 -12.17
C ASN A 76 3.37 -13.42 -11.62
N TRP A 77 4.17 -12.53 -11.03
CA TRP A 77 3.71 -11.26 -10.46
C TRP A 77 2.94 -10.43 -11.50
N ASP A 78 3.57 -10.18 -12.64
CA ASP A 78 3.00 -9.33 -13.70
C ASP A 78 1.72 -9.94 -14.31
N THR A 79 1.57 -11.26 -14.25
CA THR A 79 0.33 -11.95 -14.69
C THR A 79 -0.88 -11.55 -13.83
N PHE A 80 -0.68 -11.32 -12.53
CA PHE A 80 -1.77 -11.07 -11.59
C PHE A 80 -1.84 -9.64 -11.06
N ALA A 81 -0.76 -8.87 -11.19
CA ALA A 81 -0.72 -7.44 -10.98
C ALA A 81 -1.44 -6.68 -12.12
N ASN A 82 -2.58 -7.21 -12.59
CA ASN A 82 -3.44 -6.66 -13.64
C ASN A 82 -3.66 -5.16 -13.39
N GLU A 83 -3.50 -4.35 -14.45
CA GLU A 83 -3.69 -2.91 -14.41
C GLU A 83 -5.00 -2.52 -13.71
N TYR A 84 -6.15 -3.15 -13.96
CA TYR A 84 -7.38 -2.67 -13.32
C TYR A 84 -7.43 -2.94 -11.80
N TYR A 85 -7.31 -4.21 -11.39
CA TYR A 85 -7.53 -4.58 -9.99
C TYR A 85 -6.39 -4.10 -9.09
N SER A 86 -5.14 -4.18 -9.56
CA SER A 86 -4.00 -3.71 -8.78
C SER A 86 -4.00 -2.18 -8.64
N VAL A 87 -4.32 -1.44 -9.71
CA VAL A 87 -4.39 0.04 -9.67
C VAL A 87 -5.52 0.51 -8.77
N GLU A 88 -6.70 -0.10 -8.83
CA GLU A 88 -7.79 0.29 -7.92
C GLU A 88 -7.44 -0.01 -6.47
N ALA A 89 -6.78 -1.13 -6.17
CA ALA A 89 -6.30 -1.42 -4.82
C ALA A 89 -5.21 -0.42 -4.37
N ALA A 90 -4.26 -0.07 -5.24
CA ALA A 90 -3.21 0.90 -4.92
C ALA A 90 -3.79 2.30 -4.66
N LYS A 91 -4.82 2.72 -5.40
CA LYS A 91 -5.52 4.00 -5.14
C LYS A 91 -6.26 4.03 -3.80
N MET A 92 -6.67 2.88 -3.28
CA MET A 92 -7.31 2.79 -1.97
C MET A 92 -6.32 3.01 -0.82
N VAL A 93 -5.06 2.60 -1.01
CA VAL A 93 -3.99 2.64 0.00
C VAL A 93 -2.73 3.26 -0.62
N PRO A 94 -2.73 4.58 -0.89
CA PRO A 94 -1.70 5.23 -1.72
C PRO A 94 -0.29 5.21 -1.12
N ASP A 95 -0.18 5.23 0.21
CA ASP A 95 1.12 5.33 0.90
C ASP A 95 1.70 3.95 1.29
N ALA A 96 1.09 2.86 0.79
CA ALA A 96 1.56 1.51 1.06
C ALA A 96 2.01 0.77 -0.21
N VAL A 97 2.97 -0.12 -0.05
CA VAL A 97 3.50 -0.93 -1.15
C VAL A 97 2.82 -2.29 -1.16
N MET A 98 2.28 -2.64 -2.33
CA MET A 98 1.71 -3.95 -2.57
C MET A 98 2.81 -5.01 -2.64
N ASP A 99 2.72 -6.05 -1.81
CA ASP A 99 3.80 -7.04 -1.68
C ASP A 99 3.37 -8.48 -1.98
N LYS A 100 2.05 -8.73 -2.04
CA LYS A 100 1.50 -10.07 -2.23
C LYS A 100 0.07 -10.04 -2.75
N ILE A 101 -0.22 -10.98 -3.65
CA ILE A 101 -1.52 -11.21 -4.26
C ILE A 101 -1.99 -12.62 -3.89
N ILE A 102 -3.25 -12.73 -3.45
CA ILE A 102 -3.89 -14.02 -3.18
C ILE A 102 -5.21 -14.10 -3.96
N ILE A 103 -5.36 -15.15 -4.76
CA ILE A 103 -6.60 -15.43 -5.49
C ILE A 103 -7.17 -16.76 -5.02
N ARG A 104 -8.44 -16.75 -4.63
CA ARG A 104 -9.14 -17.94 -4.17
C ARG A 104 -10.61 -17.93 -4.56
N ARG A 105 -11.12 -19.14 -4.75
CA ARG A 105 -12.54 -19.38 -4.90
C ARG A 105 -13.24 -19.27 -3.55
N GLN A 106 -14.30 -18.48 -3.47
CA GLN A 106 -15.12 -18.32 -2.28
C GLN A 106 -16.57 -18.71 -2.56
N GLU A 107 -17.04 -19.71 -1.83
CA GLU A 107 -18.46 -20.06 -1.78
C GLU A 107 -19.20 -19.08 -0.86
N ARG A 108 -20.28 -18.48 -1.35
CA ARG A 108 -21.17 -17.62 -0.58
C ARG A 108 -22.54 -18.27 -0.52
N ARG A 109 -23.03 -18.50 0.70
CA ARG A 109 -24.43 -18.88 0.91
C ARG A 109 -25.28 -17.61 0.74
N SER A 110 -26.23 -17.63 -0.19
CA SER A 110 -27.29 -16.62 -0.21
C SER A 110 -28.25 -16.96 0.93
N SER A 111 -28.28 -16.14 1.99
CA SER A 111 -29.25 -16.30 3.07
C SER A 111 -30.63 -15.86 2.58
N GLY A 112 -31.59 -16.78 2.57
CA GLY A 112 -33.02 -16.47 2.36
C GLY A 112 -33.61 -16.81 0.99
N THR A 113 -32.87 -17.46 0.10
CA THR A 113 -33.41 -17.92 -1.19
C THR A 113 -33.02 -19.36 -1.48
N SER A 114 -33.83 -20.09 -2.25
CA SER A 114 -33.53 -21.45 -2.74
C SER A 114 -32.42 -21.49 -3.80
N TYR A 115 -31.71 -20.38 -4.03
CA TYR A 115 -30.67 -20.28 -5.03
C TYR A 115 -29.38 -20.98 -4.57
N PRO A 116 -28.66 -21.65 -5.50
CA PRO A 116 -27.40 -22.32 -5.18
C PRO A 116 -26.36 -21.32 -4.66
N ALA A 117 -25.43 -21.80 -3.84
CA ALA A 117 -24.31 -21.01 -3.36
C ALA A 117 -23.61 -20.31 -4.53
N VAL A 118 -23.49 -18.99 -4.46
CA VAL A 118 -22.77 -18.21 -5.49
C VAL A 118 -21.29 -18.45 -5.23
N VAL A 119 -20.60 -18.90 -6.27
CA VAL A 119 -19.15 -19.08 -6.20
C VAL A 119 -18.47 -17.95 -6.94
N ALA A 120 -17.70 -17.14 -6.22
CA ALA A 120 -16.93 -16.05 -6.79
C ALA A 120 -15.43 -16.32 -6.65
N GLU A 121 -14.64 -15.96 -7.66
CA GLU A 121 -13.20 -15.80 -7.49
C GLU A 121 -12.94 -14.45 -6.82
N VAL A 122 -12.12 -14.46 -5.78
CA VAL A 122 -11.82 -13.29 -4.96
C VAL A 122 -10.33 -13.05 -5.04
N ILE A 123 -9.95 -11.82 -5.36
CA ILE A 123 -8.57 -11.35 -5.32
C ILE A 123 -8.33 -10.52 -4.06
N ARG A 124 -7.15 -10.70 -3.47
CA ARG A 124 -6.68 -9.96 -2.30
C ARG A 124 -5.30 -9.41 -2.58
N PHE A 125 -5.11 -8.16 -2.21
CA PHE A 125 -3.86 -7.45 -2.29
C PHE A 125 -3.40 -7.13 -0.87
N SER A 126 -2.20 -7.58 -0.54
CA SER A 126 -1.50 -7.30 0.70
C SER A 126 -0.69 -6.03 0.52
N PHE A 127 -0.68 -5.18 1.53
CA PHE A 127 0.06 -3.94 1.55
C PHE A 127 0.97 -3.88 2.79
N LYS A 128 2.14 -3.28 2.60
CA LYS A 128 3.07 -2.93 3.68
C LYS A 128 3.30 -1.44 3.68
N THR A 129 3.16 -0.82 4.84
CA THR A 129 3.60 0.56 5.05
C THR A 129 5.11 0.60 4.92
N LEU A 130 5.62 1.57 4.16
CA LEU A 130 7.05 1.84 4.13
C LEU A 130 7.44 2.48 5.46
N PRO A 131 8.59 2.14 6.06
CA PRO A 131 9.11 2.90 7.18
C PRO A 131 9.37 4.34 6.72
N ASP A 132 8.88 5.32 7.49
CA ASP A 132 9.12 6.73 7.22
C ASP A 132 10.63 7.00 7.15
N GLU A 133 11.13 7.49 6.01
CA GLU A 133 12.50 8.00 5.89
C GLU A 133 12.64 9.41 6.52
N GLU A 134 11.92 9.71 7.59
CA GLU A 134 12.07 10.93 8.38
C GLU A 134 12.48 10.62 9.82
N SER A 135 13.62 9.95 9.98
CA SER A 135 14.39 9.97 11.23
C SER A 135 15.85 9.65 10.97
N ASN A 136 16.52 10.51 10.20
CA ASN A 136 17.98 10.66 10.18
C ASN A 136 18.37 11.99 9.54
N PHE A 137 17.84 13.11 10.06
CA PHE A 137 18.61 14.35 9.99
C PHE A 137 19.65 14.30 11.11
N SER A 138 20.74 13.56 10.86
CA SER A 138 21.97 13.72 11.63
C SER A 138 22.45 15.15 11.38
N GLY A 139 22.12 16.05 12.32
CA GLY A 139 22.70 17.39 12.34
C GLY A 139 24.23 17.28 12.27
N PRO A 140 24.90 18.24 11.61
CA PRO A 140 26.33 18.15 11.41
C PRO A 140 27.06 18.03 12.76
N SER A 141 27.93 17.03 12.86
CA SER A 141 28.93 16.91 13.93
C SER A 141 29.72 18.20 14.01
N SER A 142 29.60 18.92 15.12
CA SER A 142 30.63 19.85 15.56
C SER A 142 31.57 19.09 16.48
N GLU A 143 32.66 18.59 15.91
CA GLU A 143 33.82 18.09 16.64
C GLU A 143 34.49 19.24 17.41
N SER A 144 34.83 18.92 18.68
CA SER A 144 35.98 19.32 19.51
C SER A 144 36.46 20.78 19.58
N ASP A 145 36.46 21.27 20.82
CA ASP A 145 37.57 21.84 21.59
C ASP A 145 38.28 23.13 21.11
N VAL A 146 38.00 24.22 21.84
CA VAL A 146 39.01 25.25 22.13
C VAL A 146 38.91 25.65 23.61
N GLU A 147 39.86 25.16 24.39
CA GLU A 147 40.20 25.60 25.74
C GLU A 147 40.85 27.00 25.66
N PRO A 148 40.43 28.01 26.45
CA PRO A 148 41.11 29.30 26.44
C PRO A 148 42.31 29.30 27.40
N GLU A 149 43.51 29.13 26.84
CA GLU A 149 44.77 29.48 27.51
C GLU A 149 44.84 30.99 27.74
N ALA A 150 45.12 31.36 28.99
CA ALA A 150 45.25 32.73 29.44
C ALA A 150 46.59 33.36 29.02
N GLU A 151 46.46 34.51 28.34
CA GLU A 151 47.36 35.68 28.32
C GLU A 151 48.89 35.47 28.36
N GLY A 152 49.50 35.55 27.17
CA GLY A 152 50.88 35.97 26.97
C GLY A 152 50.93 37.25 26.14
N SER A 153 51.38 38.36 26.75
CA SER A 153 51.54 39.70 26.16
C SER A 153 52.37 39.74 24.88
N PRO A 154 52.15 40.78 24.05
CA PRO A 154 53.29 41.58 23.59
C PRO A 154 53.03 43.08 23.77
N GLY A 155 54.03 43.75 24.35
CA GLY A 155 54.00 45.19 24.56
C GLY A 155 54.32 46.00 23.30
N THR A 156 54.01 47.30 23.38
CA THR A 156 54.80 48.38 22.76
C THR A 156 54.57 49.68 23.54
N ASP A 157 55.65 50.18 24.11
CA ASP A 157 56.10 51.57 24.24
C ASP A 157 55.10 52.70 24.49
N THR A 158 55.30 53.39 25.61
CA THR A 158 55.50 54.85 25.58
C THR A 158 56.40 55.31 26.74
N ASN A 159 57.44 56.07 26.36
CA ASN A 159 58.34 56.86 27.20
C ASN A 159 57.59 57.87 28.09
N LEU A 160 58.07 58.11 29.32
CA LEU A 160 58.59 59.43 29.73
C LEU A 160 59.30 59.39 31.10
N GLU A 161 60.41 60.13 31.17
CA GLU A 161 61.38 60.31 32.25
C GLU A 161 60.82 60.92 33.55
N ARG A 162 61.47 60.63 34.69
CA ARG A 162 62.22 61.66 35.45
C ARG A 162 63.07 61.10 36.60
N VAL A 163 64.31 61.60 36.59
CA VAL A 163 65.41 61.69 37.57
C VAL A 163 64.97 61.74 39.03
#